data_AF-A0A484ZQW5-F1
#
_entry.id   AF-A0A484ZQW5-F1
#
_cell.length_a   1.000
_cell.length_b   1.000
_cell.length_c   1.000
_cell.angle_alpha   90.00
_cell.angle_beta   90.00
_cell.angle_gamma   90.00
#
_symmetry.space_group_name_H-M   'P 1'
#
loop_
_entity.id
_entity.type
_entity.pdbx_description
1 polymer ?
#
loop_
_entity_poly.entity_id
_entity_poly.type
_entity_poly.pdbx_seq_one_letter_code
_entity_poly.pdbx_strand_id
1 'polypeptide(L)'
;MNMPNSKNLVHQSENAHECNDSCHLTKMSLKHAQNMKKSETNSYRRRCMFFLGISAAITFFFCIVFFTTPTLITYFIEMVISIMGITVSHAWYRTTLNNNYWHKSWQRHVNQLENQLAQCKKSAIRVISGLKPSNSLNDSLVLNQTLNAIFFGFWCLLPVISLFKFFYYFVYVNGVSLSLMNTLFLCIPFLIMVFLSIALNVFMCMFSSKDDAEIDNKELDISLQYKNHHQ
;
A
#
# COMPACT_ATOMS: atom_id res chain seq x y z
N MET A 1 -65.88 -17.27 -30.66
CA MET A 1 -65.14 -17.96 -29.58
C MET A 1 -63.66 -17.79 -29.89
N ASN A 2 -63.00 -16.81 -29.27
CA ASN A 2 -61.57 -16.55 -29.48
C ASN A 2 -60.79 -17.20 -28.33
N MET A 3 -59.99 -18.21 -28.65
CA MET A 3 -59.07 -18.83 -27.69
C MET A 3 -57.86 -17.89 -27.47
N PRO A 4 -57.47 -17.60 -26.21
CA PRO A 4 -56.26 -16.83 -25.94
C PRO A 4 -55.00 -17.64 -26.21
N ASN A 5 -54.08 -16.99 -26.91
CA ASN A 5 -52.78 -17.47 -27.35
C ASN A 5 -51.85 -17.79 -26.14
N SER A 6 -51.59 -19.07 -25.87
CA SER A 6 -50.83 -19.56 -24.70
C SER A 6 -49.31 -19.44 -24.81
N LYS A 7 -48.77 -18.89 -25.89
CA LYS A 7 -47.31 -18.86 -26.14
C LYS A 7 -46.52 -17.83 -25.33
N ASN A 8 -47.19 -16.89 -24.64
CA ASN A 8 -46.50 -15.84 -23.86
C ASN A 8 -46.16 -16.23 -22.41
N LEU A 9 -46.63 -17.37 -21.91
CA LEU A 9 -46.41 -17.77 -20.51
C LEU A 9 -45.12 -18.56 -20.28
N VAL A 10 -44.55 -19.19 -21.32
CA VAL A 10 -43.37 -20.06 -21.19
C VAL A 10 -42.07 -19.24 -21.07
N HIS A 11 -41.95 -18.11 -21.76
CA HIS A 11 -40.75 -17.25 -21.63
C HIS A 11 -40.70 -16.46 -20.32
N GLN A 12 -41.79 -16.40 -19.54
CA GLN A 12 -41.80 -15.65 -18.27
C GLN A 12 -41.30 -16.48 -17.09
N SER A 13 -41.36 -17.82 -17.13
CA SER A 13 -40.83 -18.68 -16.06
C SER A 13 -39.33 -18.93 -16.14
N GLU A 14 -38.76 -18.95 -17.35
CA GLU A 14 -37.33 -19.19 -17.58
C GLU A 14 -36.47 -18.01 -17.07
N ASN A 15 -36.90 -16.78 -17.38
CA ASN A 15 -36.28 -15.54 -16.88
C ASN A 15 -36.39 -15.36 -15.35
N ALA A 16 -37.39 -15.99 -14.71
CA ALA A 16 -37.57 -15.92 -13.26
C ALA A 16 -36.60 -16.84 -12.50
N HIS A 17 -36.18 -17.95 -13.13
CA HIS A 17 -35.25 -18.91 -12.53
C HIS A 17 -33.80 -18.43 -12.64
N GLU A 18 -33.38 -17.88 -13.79
CA GLU A 18 -32.05 -17.29 -13.99
C GLU A 18 -31.78 -16.10 -13.04
N CYS A 19 -32.80 -15.27 -12.78
CA CYS A 19 -32.67 -14.15 -11.84
C CYS A 19 -32.41 -14.62 -10.40
N ASN A 20 -32.95 -15.78 -10.01
CA ASN A 20 -32.83 -16.31 -8.66
C ASN A 20 -31.42 -16.89 -8.41
N ASP A 21 -30.86 -17.58 -9.40
CA ASP A 21 -29.52 -18.16 -9.33
C ASP A 21 -28.42 -17.09 -9.38
N SER A 22 -28.56 -16.09 -10.25
CA SER A 22 -27.65 -14.93 -10.32
C SER A 22 -27.64 -14.13 -9.01
N CYS A 23 -28.82 -13.84 -8.44
CA CYS A 23 -28.95 -13.13 -7.17
C CYS A 23 -28.30 -13.89 -6.00
N HIS A 24 -28.43 -15.21 -5.99
CA HIS A 24 -27.80 -16.05 -4.99
C HIS A 24 -26.26 -16.03 -5.09
N LEU A 25 -25.72 -16.09 -6.32
CA LEU A 25 -24.29 -15.94 -6.59
C LEU A 25 -23.76 -14.57 -6.14
N THR A 26 -24.46 -13.47 -6.45
CA THR A 26 -24.08 -12.11 -6.01
C THR A 26 -24.07 -11.98 -4.48
N LYS A 27 -25.00 -12.62 -3.78
CA LYS A 27 -25.02 -12.63 -2.32
C LYS A 27 -23.84 -13.41 -1.73
N MET A 28 -23.46 -14.53 -2.34
CA MET A 28 -22.29 -15.30 -1.95
C MET A 28 -20.99 -14.53 -2.19
N SER A 29 -20.85 -13.88 -3.35
CA SER A 29 -19.67 -13.05 -3.67
C SER A 29 -19.55 -11.84 -2.75
N LEU A 30 -20.65 -11.18 -2.40
CA LEU A 30 -20.65 -10.09 -1.43
C LEU A 30 -20.18 -10.56 -0.04
N LYS A 31 -20.67 -11.70 0.43
CA LYS A 31 -20.20 -12.30 1.70
C LYS A 31 -18.71 -12.66 1.64
N HIS A 32 -18.25 -13.18 0.50
CA HIS A 32 -16.84 -13.46 0.29
C HIS A 32 -15.98 -12.18 0.34
N ALA A 33 -16.39 -11.11 -0.35
CA ALA A 33 -15.71 -9.82 -0.34
C ALA A 33 -15.62 -9.22 1.07
N GLN A 34 -16.66 -9.36 1.89
CA GLN A 34 -16.64 -8.95 3.30
C GLN A 34 -15.63 -9.75 4.15
N ASN A 35 -15.57 -11.07 3.95
CA ASN A 35 -14.58 -11.92 4.62
C ASN A 35 -13.15 -11.57 4.19
N MET A 36 -12.92 -11.29 2.91
CA MET A 36 -11.62 -10.82 2.40
C MET A 36 -11.19 -9.52 3.08
N LYS A 37 -12.10 -8.55 3.26
CA LYS A 37 -11.80 -7.30 3.99
C LYS A 37 -11.34 -7.53 5.42
N LYS A 38 -12.01 -8.44 6.14
CA LYS A 38 -11.61 -8.80 7.51
C LYS A 38 -10.22 -9.44 7.53
N SER A 39 -9.94 -10.34 6.59
CA SER A 39 -8.64 -10.97 6.41
C SER A 39 -7.53 -9.94 6.15
N GLU A 40 -7.73 -9.06 5.16
CA GLU A 40 -6.72 -8.09 4.77
C GLU A 40 -6.47 -7.04 5.86
N THR A 41 -7.51 -6.59 6.56
CA THR A 41 -7.35 -5.68 7.71
C THR A 41 -6.46 -6.30 8.79
N ASN A 42 -6.61 -7.60 9.07
CA ASN A 42 -5.77 -8.30 10.04
C ASN A 42 -4.33 -8.47 9.54
N SER A 43 -4.16 -8.81 8.25
CA SER A 43 -2.86 -8.88 7.60
C SER A 43 -2.12 -7.52 7.66
N TYR A 44 -2.81 -6.45 7.28
CA TYR A 44 -2.29 -5.08 7.33
C TYR A 44 -1.86 -4.69 8.75
N ARG A 45 -2.67 -5.01 9.77
CA ARG A 45 -2.31 -4.76 11.17
C ARG A 45 -1.01 -5.46 11.58
N ARG A 46 -0.79 -6.70 11.14
CA ARG A 46 0.46 -7.44 11.39
C ARG A 46 1.66 -6.78 10.70
N ARG A 47 1.51 -6.39 9.43
CA ARG A 47 2.54 -5.65 8.68
C ARG A 47 2.90 -4.32 9.37
N CYS A 48 1.90 -3.56 9.84
CA CYS A 48 2.12 -2.31 10.57
C CYS A 48 2.90 -2.53 11.88
N MET A 49 2.54 -3.54 12.67
CA MET A 49 3.28 -3.84 13.90
C MET A 49 4.73 -4.24 13.61
N PHE A 50 4.99 -4.98 12.53
CA PHE A 50 6.34 -5.33 12.09
C PHE A 50 7.16 -4.09 11.74
N PHE A 51 6.64 -3.21 10.89
CA PHE A 51 7.35 -1.97 10.52
C PHE A 51 7.56 -1.04 11.71
N LEU A 52 6.57 -0.91 12.60
CA LEU A 52 6.70 -0.13 13.81
C LEU A 52 7.77 -0.69 14.74
N GLY A 53 7.83 -2.01 14.93
CA GLY A 53 8.84 -2.66 15.74
C GLY A 53 10.27 -2.45 15.21
N ILE A 54 10.48 -2.67 13.91
CA ILE A 54 11.79 -2.43 13.28
C ILE A 54 12.16 -0.95 13.32
N SER A 55 11.22 -0.06 13.01
CA SER A 55 11.46 1.39 13.05
C SER A 55 11.81 1.86 14.46
N ALA A 56 11.14 1.34 15.49
CA ALA A 56 11.45 1.64 16.88
C ALA A 56 12.85 1.15 17.26
N ALA A 57 13.23 -0.06 16.85
CA ALA A 57 14.58 -0.60 17.11
C ALA A 57 15.68 0.24 16.44
N ILE A 58 15.50 0.60 15.16
CA ILE A 58 16.46 1.45 14.43
C ILE A 58 16.54 2.84 15.08
N THR A 59 15.40 3.44 15.44
CA THR A 59 15.37 4.76 16.10
C THR A 59 16.07 4.71 17.45
N PHE A 60 15.83 3.67 18.24
CA PHE A 60 16.48 3.49 19.54
C PHE A 60 18.00 3.36 19.40
N PHE A 61 18.47 2.53 18.47
CA PHE A 61 19.89 2.36 18.20
C PHE A 61 20.52 3.65 17.68
N PHE A 62 19.82 4.39 16.80
CA PHE A 62 20.25 5.70 16.34
C PHE A 62 20.43 6.68 17.51
N CYS A 63 19.46 6.76 18.42
CA CYS A 63 19.55 7.62 19.60
C CYS A 63 20.76 7.29 20.47
N ILE A 64 21.02 6.00 20.74
CA ILE A 64 22.19 5.58 21.53
C ILE A 64 23.48 6.08 20.87
N VAL A 65 23.64 5.87 19.57
CA VAL A 65 24.86 6.28 18.85
C VAL A 65 24.97 7.80 18.81
N PHE A 66 23.87 8.51 18.61
CA PHE A 66 23.82 9.97 18.53
C PHE A 66 24.23 10.66 19.84
N PHE A 67 23.91 10.07 21.00
CA PHE A 67 24.28 10.58 22.32
C PHE A 67 25.61 10.05 22.85
N THR A 68 26.26 9.13 22.13
CA THR A 68 27.59 8.62 22.48
C THR A 68 28.67 9.64 22.12
N THR A 69 29.84 9.54 22.75
CA THR A 69 31.00 10.42 22.51
C THR A 69 31.31 10.55 21.01
N PRO A 70 31.45 11.79 20.48
CA PRO A 70 31.66 12.00 19.07
C PRO A 70 33.03 11.48 18.63
N THR A 71 33.01 10.44 17.80
CA THR A 71 34.17 9.87 17.15
C THR A 71 33.89 9.70 15.65
N LEU A 72 34.93 9.56 14.84
CA LEU A 72 34.76 9.31 13.40
C LEU A 72 33.95 8.03 13.13
N ILE A 73 34.14 7.01 13.98
CA ILE A 73 33.41 5.73 13.91
C ILE A 73 31.93 5.94 14.25
N THR A 74 31.59 6.72 15.28
CA THR A 74 30.19 6.95 15.65
C THR A 74 29.44 7.68 14.54
N TYR A 75 30.03 8.68 13.88
CA TYR A 75 29.40 9.34 12.73
C TYR A 75 29.20 8.41 11.53
N PHE A 76 30.17 7.52 11.28
CA PHE A 76 30.01 6.49 10.25
C PHE A 76 28.84 5.55 10.56
N ILE A 77 28.73 5.11 11.82
CA ILE A 77 27.61 4.28 12.27
C ILE A 77 26.27 5.04 12.18
N GLU A 78 26.21 6.31 12.57
CA GLU A 78 25.00 7.15 12.41
C GLU A 78 24.54 7.20 10.95
N MET A 79 25.47 7.34 10.00
CA MET A 79 25.17 7.34 8.56
C MET A 79 24.58 6.00 8.10
N VAL A 80 25.19 4.87 8.52
CA VAL A 80 24.70 3.53 8.18
C VAL A 80 23.27 3.31 8.71
N ILE A 81 23.04 3.65 9.98
CA ILE A 81 21.72 3.51 10.62
C ILE A 81 20.68 4.40 9.91
N SER A 82 21.07 5.62 9.53
CA SER A 82 20.19 6.53 8.81
C SER A 82 19.75 5.96 7.46
N ILE A 83 20.67 5.32 6.72
CA ILE A 83 20.34 4.63 5.45
C ILE A 83 19.38 3.46 5.70
N MET A 84 19.59 2.67 6.77
CA MET A 84 18.64 1.62 7.16
C MET A 84 17.27 2.18 7.54
N GLY A 85 17.23 3.33 8.20
CA GLY A 85 15.99 4.03 8.50
C GLY A 85 15.26 4.51 7.24
N ILE A 86 15.98 4.98 6.21
CA ILE A 86 15.40 5.32 4.90
C ILE A 86 14.75 4.10 4.26
N THR A 87 15.43 2.95 4.22
CA THR A 87 14.88 1.75 3.57
C THR A 87 13.61 1.26 4.26
N VAL A 88 13.60 1.22 5.59
CA VAL A 88 12.44 0.78 6.38
C VAL A 88 11.27 1.77 6.27
N SER A 89 11.53 3.07 6.40
CA SER A 89 10.48 4.09 6.29
C SER A 89 9.90 4.18 4.88
N HIS A 90 10.72 4.00 3.84
CA HIS A 90 10.24 3.90 2.46
C HIS A 90 9.35 2.67 2.26
N ALA A 91 9.80 1.49 2.70
CA ALA A 91 9.02 0.26 2.60
C ALA A 91 7.67 0.37 3.34
N TRP A 92 7.66 1.02 4.51
CA TRP A 92 6.44 1.26 5.28
C TRP A 92 5.49 2.25 4.57
N TYR A 93 6.03 3.34 4.02
CA TYR A 93 5.26 4.29 3.22
C TYR A 93 4.59 3.60 2.02
N ARG A 94 5.33 2.77 1.27
CA ARG A 94 4.81 2.01 0.13
C ARG A 94 3.73 1.01 0.54
N THR A 95 3.94 0.27 1.63
CA THR A 95 2.92 -0.66 2.16
C THR A 95 1.62 0.07 2.50
N THR A 96 1.72 1.28 3.03
CA THR A 96 0.56 2.13 3.34
C THR A 96 -0.15 2.61 2.07
N LEU A 97 0.61 3.08 1.07
CA LEU A 97 0.04 3.43 -0.23
C LEU A 97 -0.69 2.26 -0.88
N ASN A 98 -0.08 1.07 -0.88
CA ASN A 98 -0.67 -0.11 -1.49
C ASN A 98 -1.99 -0.51 -0.80
N ASN A 99 -2.03 -0.46 0.53
CA ASN A 99 -3.25 -0.70 1.29
C ASN A 99 -4.37 0.29 0.90
N ASN A 100 -4.01 1.54 0.57
CA ASN A 100 -4.97 2.55 0.14
C ASN A 100 -5.54 2.23 -1.26
N TYR A 101 -4.70 1.79 -2.19
CA TYR A 101 -5.13 1.35 -3.52
C TYR A 101 -6.04 0.12 -3.43
N TRP A 102 -5.62 -0.88 -2.65
CA TRP A 102 -6.40 -2.08 -2.42
C TRP A 102 -7.78 -1.76 -1.82
N HIS A 103 -7.86 -0.90 -0.80
CA HIS A 103 -9.13 -0.49 -0.21
C HIS A 103 -10.06 0.21 -1.21
N LYS A 104 -9.52 1.09 -2.05
CA LYS A 104 -10.31 1.77 -3.10
C LYS A 104 -10.82 0.79 -4.15
N SER A 105 -9.99 -0.16 -4.57
CA SER A 105 -10.39 -1.21 -5.53
C SER A 105 -11.49 -2.10 -4.93
N TRP A 106 -11.27 -2.59 -3.71
CA TRP A 106 -12.25 -3.38 -2.98
C TRP A 106 -13.60 -2.66 -2.84
N GLN A 107 -13.59 -1.37 -2.51
CA GLN A 107 -14.81 -0.58 -2.37
C GLN A 107 -15.56 -0.44 -3.71
N ARG A 108 -14.83 -0.29 -4.84
CA ARG A 108 -15.45 -0.27 -6.17
C ARG A 108 -16.14 -1.60 -6.49
N HIS A 109 -15.49 -2.74 -6.24
CA HIS A 109 -16.08 -4.06 -6.47
C HIS A 109 -17.29 -4.32 -5.58
N VAL A 110 -17.23 -3.97 -4.30
CA VAL A 110 -18.38 -4.14 -3.40
C VAL A 110 -19.55 -3.27 -3.84
N ASN A 111 -19.31 -2.01 -4.23
CA ASN A 111 -20.38 -1.14 -4.74
C ASN A 111 -21.05 -1.72 -6.00
N GLN A 112 -20.27 -2.32 -6.92
CA GLN A 112 -20.83 -2.98 -8.11
C GLN A 112 -21.71 -4.18 -7.73
N LEU A 113 -21.24 -5.04 -6.82
CA LEU A 113 -22.01 -6.19 -6.32
C LEU A 113 -23.29 -5.75 -5.59
N GLU A 114 -23.23 -4.69 -4.78
CA GLU A 114 -24.39 -4.14 -4.09
C GLU A 114 -25.42 -3.59 -5.08
N ASN A 115 -24.97 -2.90 -6.14
CA ASN A 115 -25.85 -2.40 -7.20
C ASN A 115 -26.52 -3.55 -7.98
N GLN A 116 -25.77 -4.61 -8.31
CA GLN A 116 -26.32 -5.81 -8.97
C GLN A 116 -27.38 -6.49 -8.07
N LEU A 117 -27.07 -6.67 -6.79
CA LEU A 117 -27.99 -7.28 -5.84
C LEU A 117 -29.28 -6.44 -5.65
N ALA A 118 -29.15 -5.11 -5.67
CA ALA A 118 -30.30 -4.21 -5.60
C ALA A 118 -31.22 -4.33 -6.83
N GLN A 119 -30.66 -4.56 -8.03
CA GLN A 119 -31.44 -4.79 -9.25
C GLN A 119 -32.18 -6.14 -9.22
N CYS A 120 -31.60 -7.18 -8.63
CA CYS A 120 -32.24 -8.49 -8.47
C CYS A 120 -33.46 -8.45 -7.52
N LYS A 121 -33.46 -7.60 -6.49
CA LYS A 121 -34.61 -7.40 -5.59
C LYS A 121 -35.45 -6.20 -6.01
N LYS A 122 -36.32 -6.38 -7.02
CA LYS A 122 -37.35 -5.39 -7.39
C LYS A 122 -38.37 -5.05 -6.27
N SER A 123 -38.31 -5.66 -5.09
CA SER A 123 -39.08 -5.23 -3.92
C SER A 123 -38.21 -5.14 -2.66
N ALA A 124 -38.10 -3.92 -2.15
CA ALA A 124 -37.85 -3.57 -0.75
C ALA A 124 -36.74 -4.34 -0.01
N ILE A 125 -35.53 -4.48 -0.57
CA ILE A 125 -34.36 -4.51 0.32
C ILE A 125 -34.07 -3.08 0.70
N ARG A 126 -34.34 -2.79 1.97
CA ARG A 126 -33.72 -1.74 2.75
C ARG A 126 -32.21 -1.81 2.44
N VAL A 127 -31.76 -0.98 1.49
CA VAL A 127 -30.33 -0.73 1.21
C VAL A 127 -29.65 -0.74 2.56
N ILE A 128 -28.61 -1.55 2.74
CA ILE A 128 -27.82 -1.48 3.96
C ILE A 128 -27.08 -0.14 3.88
N SER A 129 -27.81 0.95 4.18
CA SER A 129 -27.34 2.34 4.31
C SER A 129 -26.38 2.50 5.49
N GLY A 130 -25.84 1.39 6.01
CA GLY A 130 -24.84 1.33 7.06
C GLY A 130 -23.40 1.38 6.54
N LEU A 131 -23.15 1.14 5.24
CA LEU A 131 -21.89 1.51 4.61
C LEU A 131 -22.01 2.89 3.94
N LYS A 132 -22.51 3.88 4.69
CA LYS A 132 -22.09 5.24 4.38
C LYS A 132 -20.56 5.22 4.43
N PRO A 133 -19.83 5.60 3.37
CA PRO A 133 -18.39 5.76 3.47
C PRO A 133 -18.17 6.78 4.56
N SER A 134 -17.82 6.30 5.75
CA SER A 134 -17.54 7.17 6.86
C SER A 134 -16.38 8.03 6.42
N ASN A 135 -16.58 9.34 6.29
CA ASN A 135 -15.48 10.27 5.98
C ASN A 135 -14.28 10.02 6.92
N SER A 136 -14.54 9.54 8.15
CA SER A 136 -13.49 9.15 9.11
C SER A 136 -12.52 8.04 8.65
N LEU A 137 -12.92 7.17 7.71
CA LEU A 137 -12.05 6.13 7.16
C LEU A 137 -11.05 6.72 6.17
N ASN A 138 -11.46 7.72 5.38
CA ASN A 138 -10.53 8.45 4.53
C ASN A 138 -9.59 9.30 5.38
N ASP A 139 -10.10 9.94 6.44
CA ASP A 139 -9.29 10.80 7.30
C ASP A 139 -8.17 10.04 8.03
N SER A 140 -8.48 8.87 8.61
CA SER A 140 -7.47 8.05 9.30
C SER A 140 -6.41 7.47 8.36
N LEU A 141 -6.81 7.15 7.14
CA LEU A 141 -5.94 6.59 6.11
C LEU A 141 -5.02 7.66 5.50
N VAL A 142 -5.53 8.88 5.28
CA VAL A 142 -4.74 10.06 4.89
C VAL A 142 -3.77 10.44 6.00
N LEU A 143 -4.21 10.47 7.25
CA LEU A 143 -3.36 10.79 8.39
C LEU A 143 -2.19 9.81 8.52
N ASN A 144 -2.44 8.51 8.40
CA ASN A 144 -1.36 7.51 8.42
C ASN A 144 -0.39 7.66 7.24
N GLN A 145 -0.90 7.95 6.05
CA GLN A 145 -0.07 8.21 4.87
C GLN A 145 0.81 9.46 5.08
N THR A 146 0.25 10.54 5.62
CA THR A 146 0.99 11.77 5.93
C THR A 146 2.04 11.54 7.01
N LEU A 147 1.72 10.81 8.07
CA LEU A 147 2.69 10.46 9.12
C LEU A 147 3.86 9.64 8.56
N ASN A 148 3.59 8.65 7.72
CA ASN A 148 4.65 7.84 7.09
C ASN A 148 5.50 8.68 6.12
N ALA A 149 4.91 9.63 5.41
CA ALA A 149 5.65 10.55 4.55
C ALA A 149 6.56 11.49 5.35
N ILE A 150 6.07 12.03 6.48
CA ILE A 150 6.87 12.86 7.40
C ILE A 150 8.01 12.02 7.99
N PHE A 151 7.73 10.79 8.43
CA PHE A 151 8.73 9.89 8.99
C PHE A 151 9.80 9.51 7.97
N PHE A 152 9.41 9.26 6.71
CA PHE A 152 10.35 9.05 5.62
C PHE A 152 11.21 10.30 5.37
N GLY A 153 10.60 11.49 5.32
CA GLY A 153 11.32 12.76 5.19
C GLY A 153 12.33 12.99 6.32
N PHE A 154 11.97 12.65 7.56
CA PHE A 154 12.87 12.68 8.70
C PHE A 154 14.09 11.78 8.48
N TRP A 155 13.91 10.54 8.05
CA TRP A 155 15.01 9.62 7.75
C TRP A 155 15.87 10.06 6.56
N CYS A 156 15.30 10.75 5.57
CA CYS A 156 16.08 11.34 4.48
C CYS A 156 16.98 12.49 4.94
N LEU A 157 16.60 13.21 6.00
CA LEU A 157 17.33 14.38 6.49
C LEU A 157 18.48 14.01 7.44
N LEU A 158 18.34 12.94 8.23
CA LEU A 158 19.38 12.46 9.13
C LEU A 158 20.75 12.15 8.49
N PRO A 159 20.87 11.43 7.35
CA PRO A 159 22.17 11.15 6.76
C PRO A 159 22.83 12.42 6.24
N VAL A 160 22.06 13.43 5.82
CA VAL A 160 22.58 14.74 5.44
C VAL A 160 23.19 15.44 6.65
N ILE A 161 22.51 15.43 7.80
CA ILE A 161 23.06 15.96 9.06
C ILE A 161 24.33 15.20 9.48
N SER A 162 24.29 13.86 9.50
CA SER A 162 25.45 13.05 9.90
C SER A 162 26.63 13.24 8.95
N LEU A 163 26.36 13.45 7.65
CA LEU A 163 27.37 13.79 6.67
C LEU A 163 28.03 15.15 7.00
N PHE A 164 27.25 16.19 7.28
CA PHE A 164 27.80 17.49 7.69
C PHE A 164 28.62 17.41 8.98
N LYS A 165 28.16 16.66 9.99
CA LYS A 165 28.92 16.42 11.23
C LYS A 165 30.23 15.71 10.96
N PHE A 166 30.20 14.69 10.11
CA PHE A 166 31.39 13.95 9.69
C PHE A 166 32.41 14.88 9.05
N PHE A 167 31.99 15.68 8.06
CA PHE A 167 32.86 16.66 7.40
C PHE A 167 33.41 17.70 8.38
N TYR A 168 32.57 18.24 9.25
CA TYR A 168 32.97 19.23 10.24
C TYR A 168 34.06 18.68 11.17
N TYR A 169 33.83 17.50 11.75
CA TYR A 169 34.80 16.84 12.62
C TYR A 169 36.09 16.51 11.87
N PHE A 170 35.96 16.01 10.65
CA PHE A 170 37.09 15.58 9.84
C PHE A 170 38.00 16.76 9.44
N VAL A 171 37.44 17.89 8.99
CA VAL A 171 38.20 19.09 8.62
C VAL A 171 38.83 19.75 9.86
N TYR A 172 38.07 19.84 10.95
CA TYR A 172 38.53 20.52 12.17
C TYR A 172 39.66 19.76 12.87
N VAL A 173 39.58 18.42 12.92
CA VAL A 173 40.55 17.59 13.67
C VAL A 173 41.78 17.24 12.83
N ASN A 174 41.64 16.93 11.53
CA ASN A 174 42.75 16.41 10.72
C ASN A 174 43.49 17.48 9.89
N GLY A 175 43.01 18.72 9.86
CA GLY A 175 43.55 19.77 8.99
C GLY A 175 43.23 19.58 7.50
N VAL A 176 43.48 20.62 6.71
CA VAL A 176 42.91 20.78 5.36
C VAL A 176 43.56 19.88 4.29
N SER A 177 44.86 19.58 4.38
CA SER A 177 45.63 18.97 3.28
C SER A 177 45.57 17.44 3.22
N LEU A 178 45.56 16.75 4.37
CA LEU A 178 45.35 15.29 4.42
C LEU A 178 43.87 14.90 4.20
N SER A 179 42.99 15.90 4.21
CA SER A 179 41.54 15.71 4.22
C SER A 179 41.01 15.25 2.86
N LEU A 180 41.41 15.88 1.75
CA LEU A 180 40.65 15.77 0.49
C LEU A 180 40.62 14.35 -0.11
N MET A 181 41.75 13.64 -0.14
CA MET A 181 41.81 12.27 -0.68
C MET A 181 41.09 11.25 0.20
N ASN A 182 41.25 11.35 1.51
CA ASN A 182 40.57 10.47 2.48
C ASN A 182 39.06 10.74 2.51
N THR A 183 38.65 12.00 2.35
CA THR A 183 37.26 12.39 2.18
C THR A 183 36.65 11.77 0.93
N LEU A 184 37.31 11.89 -0.23
CA LEU A 184 36.83 11.28 -1.47
C LEU A 184 36.71 9.76 -1.34
N PHE A 185 37.71 9.12 -0.72
CA PHE A 185 37.70 7.68 -0.48
C PHE A 185 36.52 7.20 0.39
N LEU A 186 36.04 8.02 1.33
CA LEU A 186 34.88 7.70 2.18
C LEU A 186 33.54 8.12 1.57
N CYS A 187 33.50 9.21 0.80
CA CYS A 187 32.29 9.66 0.11
C CYS A 187 31.85 8.69 -0.99
N ILE A 188 32.78 8.11 -1.74
CA ILE A 188 32.46 7.17 -2.83
C ILE A 188 31.65 5.96 -2.34
N PRO A 189 32.09 5.15 -1.35
CA PRO A 189 31.32 4.01 -0.86
C PRO A 189 30.01 4.44 -0.20
N PHE A 190 29.95 5.60 0.45
CA PHE A 190 28.71 6.14 0.99
C PHE A 190 27.71 6.45 -0.13
N LEU A 191 28.13 7.16 -1.18
CA LEU A 191 27.29 7.45 -2.34
C LEU A 191 26.85 6.17 -3.05
N ILE A 192 27.73 5.16 -3.15
CA ILE A 192 27.38 3.83 -3.67
C ILE A 192 26.31 3.18 -2.80
N MET A 193 26.43 3.21 -1.46
CA MET A 193 25.40 2.64 -0.58
C MET A 193 24.06 3.38 -0.68
N VAL A 194 24.08 4.71 -0.77
CA VAL A 194 22.86 5.50 -0.98
C VAL A 194 22.25 5.16 -2.34
N PHE A 195 23.06 5.09 -3.40
CA PHE A 195 22.59 4.73 -4.74
C PHE A 195 22.03 3.31 -4.78
N LEU A 196 22.70 2.33 -4.17
CA LEU A 196 22.21 0.96 -4.06
C LEU A 196 20.90 0.90 -3.27
N SER A 197 20.79 1.65 -2.17
CA SER A 197 19.55 1.75 -1.40
C SER A 197 18.42 2.32 -2.25
N ILE A 198 18.66 3.39 -3.00
CA ILE A 198 17.68 3.97 -3.93
C ILE A 198 17.34 2.97 -5.04
N ALA A 199 18.33 2.32 -5.65
CA ALA A 199 18.14 1.36 -6.73
C ALA A 199 17.34 0.15 -6.28
N LEU A 200 17.62 -0.41 -5.10
CA LEU A 200 16.83 -1.49 -4.51
C LEU A 200 15.40 -1.04 -4.24
N ASN A 201 15.22 0.17 -3.72
CA ASN A 201 13.88 0.73 -3.50
C ASN A 201 13.10 0.91 -4.82
N VAL A 202 13.75 1.43 -5.88
CA VAL A 202 13.15 1.59 -7.22
C VAL A 202 12.84 0.23 -7.85
N PHE A 203 13.76 -0.73 -7.72
CA PHE A 203 13.56 -2.09 -8.20
C PHE A 203 12.34 -2.72 -7.54
N MET A 204 12.23 -2.64 -6.20
CA MET A 204 11.05 -3.12 -5.47
C MET A 204 9.76 -2.40 -5.91
N CYS A 205 9.83 -1.10 -6.25
CA CYS A 205 8.71 -0.36 -6.82
C CYS A 205 8.29 -0.88 -8.21
N MET A 206 9.26 -1.23 -9.07
CA MET A 206 8.99 -1.71 -10.42
C MET A 206 8.28 -3.07 -10.41
N PHE A 207 8.69 -3.98 -9.52
CA PHE A 207 8.02 -5.27 -9.38
C PHE A 207 6.59 -5.12 -8.85
N SER A 208 6.38 -4.28 -7.84
CA SER A 208 5.03 -4.00 -7.31
C SER A 208 4.09 -3.45 -8.39
N SER A 209 4.56 -2.55 -9.25
CA SER A 209 3.71 -1.97 -10.30
C SER A 209 3.35 -2.95 -11.42
N LYS A 210 4.20 -3.94 -11.67
CA LYS A 210 3.98 -4.91 -12.74
C LYS A 210 2.87 -5.87 -12.36
N ASP A 211 2.85 -6.30 -11.10
CA ASP A 211 1.83 -7.20 -10.56
C ASP A 211 0.44 -6.53 -10.59
N ASP A 212 0.36 -5.24 -10.22
CA ASP A 212 -0.90 -4.48 -10.25
C ASP A 212 -1.46 -4.34 -11.67
N ALA A 213 -0.61 -4.03 -12.66
CA ALA A 213 -1.04 -3.91 -14.06
C ALA A 213 -1.48 -5.25 -14.68
N GLU A 214 -0.87 -6.37 -14.28
CA GLU A 214 -1.28 -7.68 -14.76
C GLU A 214 -2.64 -8.11 -14.18
N ILE A 215 -2.91 -7.76 -12.91
CA ILE A 215 -4.20 -8.03 -12.26
C ILE A 215 -5.32 -7.24 -12.95
N ASP A 216 -5.14 -5.94 -13.18
CA ASP A 216 -6.15 -5.10 -13.83
C ASP A 216 -6.49 -5.60 -15.25
N ASN A 217 -5.49 -6.05 -16.02
CA ASN A 217 -5.71 -6.62 -17.35
C ASN A 217 -6.50 -7.94 -17.29
N LYS A 218 -6.21 -8.81 -16.31
CA LYS A 218 -6.96 -10.07 -16.13
C LYS A 218 -8.42 -9.81 -15.73
N GLU A 219 -8.68 -8.83 -14.88
CA GLU A 219 -10.06 -8.45 -14.53
C GLU A 219 -10.81 -7.89 -15.74
N LEU A 220 -10.15 -7.09 -16.57
CA LEU A 220 -10.73 -6.57 -17.81
C LEU A 220 -11.09 -7.70 -18.77
N ASP A 221 -10.20 -8.67 -18.98
CA ASP A 221 -10.45 -9.83 -19.84
C ASP A 221 -11.62 -10.69 -19.35
N ILE A 222 -11.71 -10.95 -18.05
CA ILE A 222 -12.83 -11.70 -17.45
C ILE A 222 -14.16 -10.94 -17.67
N SER A 223 -14.15 -9.62 -17.51
CA SER A 223 -15.34 -8.79 -17.72
C SER A 223 -15.81 -8.79 -19.19
N LEU A 224 -14.86 -8.81 -20.14
CA LEU A 224 -15.14 -8.89 -21.57
C LEU A 224 -15.68 -10.27 -21.98
N GLN A 225 -15.10 -11.35 -21.44
CA GLN A 225 -15.60 -12.70 -21.68
C GLN A 225 -17.04 -12.88 -21.18
N TYR A 226 -17.35 -12.35 -19.99
CA TYR A 226 -18.70 -12.44 -19.44
C TYR A 226 -19.72 -11.66 -20.28
N LYS A 227 -19.33 -10.48 -20.79
CA LYS A 227 -20.19 -9.66 -21.65
C LYS A 227 -20.51 -10.35 -22.99
N ASN A 228 -19.53 -11.02 -23.59
CA ASN A 228 -19.71 -11.71 -24.87
C ASN A 228 -20.55 -12.99 -24.75
N HIS A 229 -20.63 -13.61 -23.57
CA HIS A 229 -21.47 -14.80 -23.35
C HIS A 229 -22.97 -14.49 -23.15
N HIS A 230 -23.33 -13.22 -22.95
CA HIS A 230 -24.71 -12.78 -22.69
C HIS A 230 -25.30 -11.89 -23.80
N GLN A 231 -24.63 -11.77 -24.95
CA GLN A 231 -25.16 -11.17 -26.19
C GLN A 231 -25.48 -12.24 -27.22
#